data_AF-A0A1H4AYE6-F1
#
_entry.id   AF-A0A1H4AYE6-F1
#
_cell.length_a   1.000
_cell.length_b   1.000
_cell.length_c   1.000
_cell.angle_alpha   90.00
_cell.angle_beta   90.00
_cell.angle_gamma   90.00
#
_symmetry.space_group_name_H-M   'P 1'
#
loop_
_entity.id
_entity.type
_entity.pdbx_description
1 polymer ?
#
loop_
_entity_poly.entity_id
_entity_poly.type
_entity_poly.pdbx_seq_one_letter_code
_entity_poly.pdbx_strand_id
1 'polypeptide(L)'
;MAKILVATLASKADASVFEVPFETQADLCWYELPYHQQADGDTEWCFVNYEADATFRIFRVKYASQADLKTFKVKYRAQAGWRNAGHKLRGQIG
;
A
#
# COMPACT_ATOMS: atom_id res chain seq x y z
N MET A 1 7.24 10.13 -0.72
CA MET A 1 7.81 8.83 -0.28
C MET A 1 6.76 8.12 0.54
N ALA A 2 6.22 6.99 0.06
CA ALA A 2 5.18 6.26 0.77
C ALA A 2 5.73 5.47 1.98
N LYS A 3 5.73 6.11 3.15
CA LYS A 3 6.05 5.48 4.44
C LYS A 3 4.79 4.86 5.03
N ILE A 4 4.74 3.54 5.03
CA ILE A 4 3.55 2.76 5.37
C ILE A 4 3.70 2.17 6.76
N LEU A 5 2.70 2.37 7.62
CA LEU A 5 2.61 1.66 8.89
C LEU A 5 1.46 0.66 8.86
N VAL A 6 1.73 -0.57 9.28
CA VAL A 6 0.70 -1.60 9.42
C VAL A 6 0.06 -1.44 10.79
N ALA A 7 -1.15 -0.90 10.80
CA ALA A 7 -1.93 -0.78 12.02
C ALA A 7 -2.45 -2.15 12.46
N THR A 8 -2.61 -2.33 13.77
CA THR A 8 -3.23 -3.51 14.37
C THR A 8 -4.75 -3.43 14.44
N LEU A 9 -5.33 -2.25 14.22
CA LEU A 9 -6.78 -2.02 14.20
C LEU A 9 -7.17 -1.14 13.01
N ALA A 10 -8.29 -1.48 12.38
CA ALA A 10 -8.89 -0.70 11.29
C ALA A 10 -9.17 0.76 11.70
N SER A 11 -9.62 1.00 12.93
CA SER A 11 -9.92 2.35 13.44
C SER A 11 -8.69 3.27 13.53
N LYS A 12 -7.47 2.71 13.48
CA LYS A 12 -6.22 3.46 13.52
C LYS A 12 -5.56 3.59 12.13
N ALA A 13 -6.09 2.90 11.12
CA ALA A 13 -5.59 2.98 9.76
C ALA A 13 -6.38 4.03 8.97
N ASP A 14 -5.71 4.62 7.98
CA ASP A 14 -6.32 5.52 7.01
C ASP A 14 -7.06 4.71 5.92
N ALA A 15 -6.58 3.50 5.59
CA ALA A 15 -7.24 2.60 4.65
C ALA A 15 -7.06 1.12 4.98
N SER A 16 -8.08 0.31 4.68
CA SER A 16 -7.98 -1.15 4.76
C SER A 16 -7.47 -1.73 3.45
N VAL A 17 -6.41 -2.54 3.51
CA VAL A 17 -5.80 -3.19 2.34
C VAL A 17 -6.04 -4.69 2.36
N PHE A 18 -6.36 -5.25 1.20
CA PHE A 18 -6.46 -6.69 1.00
C PHE A 18 -5.35 -7.16 0.06
N GLU A 19 -4.52 -8.09 0.51
CA GLU A 19 -3.51 -8.70 -0.34
C GLU A 19 -4.17 -9.75 -1.23
N VAL A 20 -4.20 -9.50 -2.54
CA VAL A 20 -4.72 -10.46 -3.50
C VAL A 20 -3.63 -11.46 -3.91
N PRO A 21 -3.99 -12.68 -4.35
CA PRO A 21 -3.02 -13.66 -4.82
C PRO A 21 -2.50 -13.38 -6.25
N PHE A 22 -3.17 -12.53 -7.02
CA PHE A 22 -2.82 -12.24 -8.43
C PHE A 22 -2.86 -10.74 -8.73
N GLU A 23 -1.91 -10.26 -9.53
CA GLU A 23 -1.80 -8.84 -9.93
C GLU A 23 -3.05 -8.32 -10.65
N THR A 24 -3.75 -9.17 -11.40
CA THR A 24 -4.93 -8.82 -12.20
C THR A 24 -6.13 -8.45 -11.34
N GLN A 25 -6.13 -8.85 -10.07
CA GLN A 25 -7.18 -8.54 -9.10
C GLN A 25 -6.83 -7.34 -8.22
N ALA A 26 -5.61 -6.82 -8.33
CA ALA A 26 -5.13 -5.73 -7.51
C ALA A 26 -5.47 -4.39 -8.16
N ASP A 27 -5.88 -3.43 -7.34
CA ASP A 27 -6.00 -2.03 -7.74
C ASP A 27 -4.63 -1.35 -7.75
N LEU A 28 -3.76 -1.75 -6.81
CA LEU A 28 -2.39 -1.23 -6.66
C LEU A 28 -1.39 -2.37 -6.55
N CYS A 29 -0.48 -2.46 -7.51
CA CYS A 29 0.72 -3.28 -7.39
C CYS A 29 1.80 -2.44 -6.72
N TRP A 30 2.30 -2.85 -5.56
CA TRP A 30 3.33 -2.12 -4.83
C TRP A 30 4.60 -2.95 -4.68
N TYR A 31 5.72 -2.25 -4.63
CA TYR A 31 7.04 -2.85 -4.42
C TYR A 31 7.55 -2.53 -3.02
N GLU A 32 8.04 -3.55 -2.32
CA GLU A 32 8.66 -3.37 -1.01
C GLU A 32 10.09 -2.87 -1.18
N LEU A 33 10.36 -1.68 -0.64
CA LEU A 33 11.72 -1.17 -0.57
C LEU A 33 12.31 -1.35 0.82
N PRO A 34 13.54 -1.89 0.92
CA PRO A 34 14.26 -1.93 2.18
C PRO A 34 14.76 -0.54 2.64
N TYR A 35 14.92 0.42 1.71
CA TYR A 35 15.43 1.75 1.99
C TYR A 35 14.52 2.86 1.46
N HIS A 36 14.19 3.82 2.33
CA HIS A 36 13.29 4.95 2.03
C HIS A 36 13.81 5.89 0.94
N GLN A 37 15.13 5.96 0.72
CA GLN A 37 15.75 6.85 -0.29
C GLN A 37 15.34 6.50 -1.74
N GLN A 38 14.82 5.30 -1.98
CA GLN A 38 14.45 4.83 -3.31
C GLN A 38 12.94 4.93 -3.58
N ALA A 39 12.12 5.21 -2.55
CA ALA A 39 10.67 5.21 -2.66
C ALA A 39 10.18 6.49 -3.34
N ASP A 40 9.86 6.41 -4.63
CA ASP A 40 9.34 7.52 -5.41
C ASP A 40 7.87 7.27 -5.75
N GLY A 41 6.99 8.15 -5.27
CA GLY A 41 5.54 8.05 -5.47
C GLY A 41 4.81 7.06 -4.56
N ASP A 42 3.58 6.69 -4.99
CA ASP A 42 2.63 5.89 -4.21
C ASP A 42 2.80 4.36 -4.34
N THR A 43 3.57 3.91 -5.34
CA THR A 43 3.70 2.48 -5.69
C THR A 43 4.83 1.77 -4.94
N GLU A 44 5.64 2.52 -4.20
CA GLU A 44 6.82 2.00 -3.52
C GLU A 44 6.66 2.13 -2.02
N TRP A 45 6.42 1.01 -1.35
CA TRP A 45 6.03 1.03 0.06
C TRP A 45 7.24 0.73 0.94
N CYS A 46 7.49 1.64 1.87
CA CYS A 46 8.49 1.48 2.90
C CYS A 46 7.79 1.24 4.24
N PHE A 47 7.91 0.04 4.79
CA PHE A 47 7.30 -0.28 6.08
C PHE A 47 8.09 0.35 7.22
N VAL A 48 7.41 1.14 8.04
CA VAL A 48 7.97 1.75 9.24
C VAL A 48 7.25 1.23 10.48
N ASN A 49 7.98 1.16 11.59
CA ASN A 49 7.45 0.70 12.88
C ASN A 49 6.88 1.84 13.74
N TYR A 50 7.18 3.09 13.38
CA TYR A 50 6.79 4.28 14.15
C TYR A 50 5.78 5.12 13.39
N GLU A 51 4.66 5.47 14.05
CA GLU A 51 3.63 6.36 13.49
C GLU A 51 4.17 7.76 13.19
N ALA A 52 5.13 8.25 13.97
CA ALA A 52 5.75 9.56 13.75
C ALA A 52 6.51 9.63 12.42
N ASP A 53 6.98 8.49 11.91
CA ASP A 53 7.61 8.39 10.60
C ASP A 53 6.61 8.06 9.50
N ALA A 54 5.50 7.39 9.82
CA ALA A 54 4.53 6.94 8.84
C ALA A 54 3.78 8.11 8.22
N THR A 55 3.72 8.13 6.89
CA THR A 55 2.90 9.09 6.15
C THR A 55 1.49 8.54 5.94
N PHE A 56 1.37 7.21 5.88
CA PHE A 56 0.09 6.54 5.63
C PHE A 56 -0.03 5.25 6.46
N ARG A 57 -1.20 5.03 7.09
CA ARG A 57 -1.44 3.83 7.90
C ARG A 57 -2.40 2.91 7.18
N ILE A 58 -2.02 1.64 7.05
CA ILE A 58 -2.84 0.62 6.41
C ILE A 58 -3.25 -0.46 7.39
N PHE A 59 -4.42 -1.05 7.18
CA PHE A 59 -4.89 -2.20 7.93
C PHE A 59 -5.05 -3.41 7.02
N ARG A 60 -4.35 -4.51 7.30
CA ARG A 60 -4.45 -5.74 6.49
C ARG A 60 -5.71 -6.52 6.88
N VAL A 61 -6.66 -6.62 5.96
CA VAL A 61 -7.88 -7.42 6.14
C VAL A 61 -7.76 -8.78 5.47
N LYS A 62 -8.57 -9.74 5.90
CA LYS A 62 -8.63 -11.10 5.33
C LYS A 62 -9.61 -11.23 4.16
N TYR A 63 -10.47 -10.24 3.94
CA TYR A 63 -11.52 -10.30 2.93
C TYR A 63 -11.56 -9.02 2.12
N ALA A 64 -11.63 -9.16 0.79
CA ALA A 64 -11.75 -8.04 -0.14
C ALA A 64 -12.95 -7.13 0.17
N SER A 65 -14.07 -7.68 0.65
CA SER A 65 -15.26 -6.90 1.00
C SER A 65 -15.06 -5.94 2.17
N GLN A 66 -13.98 -6.12 2.95
CA GLN A 66 -13.61 -5.24 4.07
C GLN A 66 -12.45 -4.30 3.69
N ALA A 67 -11.86 -4.47 2.51
CA ALA A 67 -10.77 -3.62 2.05
C ALA A 67 -11.30 -2.48 1.19
N ASP A 68 -10.76 -1.31 1.45
CA ASP A 68 -10.88 -0.15 0.59
C ASP A 68 -9.96 -0.26 -0.63
N LEU A 69 -8.85 -0.99 -0.52
CA LEU A 69 -7.85 -1.13 -1.57
C LEU A 69 -7.34 -2.57 -1.71
N LYS A 70 -7.43 -3.14 -2.92
CA LYS A 70 -6.77 -4.41 -3.23
C LYS A 70 -5.35 -4.17 -3.67
N THR A 71 -4.42 -4.85 -3.02
CA THR A 71 -3.00 -4.62 -3.21
C THR A 71 -2.28 -5.92 -3.55
N PHE A 72 -1.21 -5.81 -4.34
CA PHE A 72 -0.39 -6.97 -4.69
C PHE A 72 1.09 -6.61 -4.58
N LYS A 73 1.84 -7.41 -3.81
CA LYS A 73 3.28 -7.26 -3.67
C LYS A 73 3.97 -7.81 -4.91
N VAL A 74 4.61 -6.93 -5.68
CA VAL A 74 5.43 -7.32 -6.83
C VAL A 74 6.88 -7.58 -6.43
N LYS A 75 7.61 -8.34 -7.25
CA LYS A 75 9.03 -8.63 -7.04
C LYS A 75 9.95 -7.59 -7.68
N TYR A 76 9.47 -6.84 -8.65
CA TYR A 76 10.26 -5.85 -9.38
C TYR A 76 9.55 -4.49 -9.37
N ARG A 77 10.32 -3.42 -9.14
CA ARG A 77 9.82 -2.03 -9.19
C ARG A 77 9.08 -1.70 -10.48
N ALA A 78 9.54 -2.21 -11.61
CA ALA A 78 8.90 -1.99 -12.92
C ALA A 78 7.47 -2.55 -13.03
N GLN A 79 7.09 -3.49 -12.14
CA GLN A 79 5.74 -4.04 -12.07
C GLN A 79 4.85 -3.27 -11.07
N ALA A 80 5.44 -2.38 -10.28
CA ALA A 80 4.70 -1.55 -9.35
C ALA A 80 3.95 -0.47 -10.15
N GLY A 81 2.69 -0.26 -9.82
CA GLY A 81 1.80 0.53 -10.63
C GLY A 81 0.36 0.48 -10.14
N TRP A 82 -0.33 1.60 -10.30
CA TRP A 82 -1.78 1.63 -10.16
C TRP A 82 -2.42 0.96 -11.36
N ARG A 83 -3.16 -0.12 -11.11
CA ARG A 83 -4.03 -0.74 -12.12
C ARG A 83 -5.33 0.05 -12.25
N ASN A 84 -5.79 0.58 -11.13
CA ASN A 84 -6.96 1.43 -11.09
C ASN A 84 -6.54 2.91 -11.05
N ALA A 85 -6.47 3.52 -12.23
CA ALA A 85 -6.04 4.91 -12.39
C ALA A 85 -7.01 5.92 -11.74
N GLY A 86 -8.28 5.56 -11.53
CA GLY A 86 -9.29 6.44 -10.92
C GLY A 86 -9.44 6.27 -9.41
N HIS A 87 -8.56 5.50 -8.75
CA HIS A 87 -8.71 5.18 -7.34
C HIS A 87 -8.48 6.43 -6.46
N LYS A 88 -9.37 6.67 -5.49
CA LYS A 88 -9.36 7.87 -4.63
C LYS A 88 -8.06 8.07 -3.84
N LEU A 89 -7.33 6.98 -3.57
CA LEU A 89 -6.09 6.98 -2.81
C LEU A 89 -4.84 7.28 -3.66
N ARG A 90 -5.00 7.41 -4.98
CA ARG A 90 -3.88 7.72 -5.88
C ARG A 90 -3.38 9.15 -5.61
N GLY A 91 -2.13 9.29 -5.18
CA GLY A 91 -1.53 10.56 -4.78
C GLY A 91 -1.77 10.94 -3.32
N GLN A 92 -2.35 10.04 -2.50
CA GLN A 92 -2.50 10.23 -1.05
C GLN A 92 -1.53 9.36 -0.23
N ILE A 93 -0.87 8.40 -0.86
CA ILE A 93 0.00 7.43 -0.18
C ILE A 93 1.46 7.91 -0.22
N GLY A 94 1.83 8.71 -1.23
CA GLY A 94 3.18 9.24 -1.47
C GLY A 94 3.50 10.60 -0.86
#